data_AF-A0A0G1GJK9-F1
#
_entry.id   AF-A0A0G1GJK9-F1
#
_cell.length_a   1.000
_cell.length_b   1.000
_cell.length_c   1.000
_cell.angle_alpha   90.00
_cell.angle_beta   90.00
_cell.angle_gamma   90.00
#
_symmetry.space_group_name_H-M   'P 1'
#
loop_
_entity.id
_entity.type
_entity.pdbx_description
1 polymer ?
#
loop_
_entity_poly.entity_id
_entity_poly.type
_entity_poly.pdbx_seq_one_letter_code
_entity_poly.pdbx_strand_id
1 'polypeptide(L)'
;MSVDKKVFDIRARTFLFSVRIIKLVDKLPRSISSRAIASQIVRSGTSVGANVEEAQNSSSKKEFIRGLTIALKESRETEYWLKLIAGVGLVPKGRLKSLLEENKELIRILTTIVKNAKKN
;
A
#
# COMPACT_ATOMS: atom_id res chain seq x y z
N MET A 1 -8.58 29.20 3.10
CA MET A 1 -7.77 27.99 2.82
C MET A 1 -7.98 27.02 3.97
N SER A 2 -8.97 26.15 3.83
CA SER A 2 -9.34 25.17 4.85
C SER A 2 -8.30 24.05 4.88
N VAL A 3 -7.72 23.85 6.07
CA VAL A 3 -6.82 22.76 6.44
C VAL A 3 -7.29 21.44 5.83
N ASP A 4 -6.44 20.82 5.01
CA ASP A 4 -6.67 19.49 4.43
C ASP A 4 -6.94 18.49 5.55
N LYS A 5 -8.23 18.23 5.81
CA LYS A 5 -8.67 17.21 6.73
C LYS A 5 -8.18 15.88 6.17
N LYS A 6 -7.21 15.26 6.85
CA LYS A 6 -6.71 13.94 6.49
C LYS A 6 -7.91 13.01 6.34
N VAL A 7 -8.21 12.59 5.12
CA VAL A 7 -9.34 11.72 4.84
C VAL A 7 -9.13 10.44 5.66
N PHE A 8 -9.95 10.23 6.69
CA PHE A 8 -9.83 9.06 7.56
C PHE A 8 -10.29 7.77 6.88
N ASP A 9 -10.92 7.88 5.71
CA ASP A 9 -11.38 6.74 4.94
C ASP A 9 -10.20 5.92 4.38
N ILE A 10 -10.10 4.68 4.86
CA ILE A 10 -9.08 3.71 4.45
C ILE A 10 -9.22 3.30 2.97
N ARG A 11 -10.45 3.26 2.42
CA ARG A 11 -10.68 2.94 0.99
C ARG A 11 -10.04 4.02 0.12
N ALA A 12 -10.39 5.29 0.37
CA ALA A 12 -9.83 6.44 -0.35
C ALA A 12 -8.29 6.50 -0.24
N ARG A 13 -7.73 6.31 0.96
CA ARG A 13 -6.28 6.34 1.16
C ARG A 13 -5.54 5.24 0.40
N THR A 14 -6.03 4.01 0.46
CA THR A 14 -5.41 2.88 -0.24
C THR A 14 -5.57 2.96 -1.76
N PHE A 15 -6.67 3.55 -2.25
CA PHE A 15 -6.81 3.90 -3.67
C PHE A 15 -5.76 4.93 -4.12
N LEU A 16 -5.63 6.05 -3.40
CA LEU A 16 -4.63 7.07 -3.70
C LEU A 16 -3.20 6.53 -3.60
N PHE A 17 -2.94 5.63 -2.64
CA PHE A 17 -1.69 4.90 -2.54
C PHE A 17 -1.40 4.05 -3.78
N SER A 18 -2.40 3.30 -4.27
CA SER A 18 -2.31 2.49 -5.49
C SER A 18 -1.97 3.35 -6.71
N VAL A 19 -2.61 4.52 -6.86
CA VAL A 19 -2.29 5.49 -7.92
C VAL A 19 -0.83 5.96 -7.83
N ARG A 20 -0.33 6.22 -6.63
CA ARG A 20 1.07 6.65 -6.43
C ARG A 20 2.08 5.53 -6.73
N ILE A 21 1.73 4.27 -6.48
CA ILE A 21 2.54 3.10 -6.84
C ILE A 21 2.66 2.99 -8.38
N ILE A 22 1.55 3.10 -9.10
CA ILE A 22 1.56 3.07 -10.57
C ILE A 22 2.43 4.21 -11.12
N LYS A 23 2.22 5.45 -10.63
CA LYS A 23 3.04 6.62 -11.01
C LYS A 23 4.52 6.45 -10.68
N LEU A 24 4.88 5.75 -9.61
CA LEU A 24 6.27 5.44 -9.29
C LEU A 24 6.85 4.48 -10.35
N VAL A 25 6.13 3.42 -10.67
CA VAL A 25 6.56 2.40 -11.65
C VAL A 25 6.77 3.01 -13.03
N ASP A 26 5.88 3.90 -13.47
CA ASP A 26 5.99 4.62 -14.75
C ASP A 26 7.23 5.52 -14.85
N LYS A 27 7.87 5.83 -13.72
CA LYS A 27 9.07 6.67 -13.64
C LYS A 27 10.35 5.87 -13.40
N LEU A 28 10.28 4.55 -13.26
CA LEU A 28 11.47 3.72 -13.13
C LEU A 28 12.26 3.69 -14.45
N PRO A 29 13.60 3.59 -14.39
CA PRO A 29 14.43 3.53 -15.59
C PRO A 29 14.18 2.23 -16.37
N ARG A 30 14.48 2.22 -17.67
CA ARG A 30 14.23 1.07 -18.55
C ARG A 30 15.36 0.02 -18.47
N SER A 31 15.52 -0.61 -17.31
CA SER A 31 16.45 -1.75 -17.13
C SER A 31 15.71 -3.06 -16.86
N ILE A 32 16.40 -4.21 -17.01
CA ILE A 32 15.86 -5.53 -16.67
C ILE A 32 15.46 -5.59 -15.19
N SER A 33 16.36 -5.15 -14.30
CA SER A 33 16.12 -5.10 -12.86
C SER A 33 14.92 -4.21 -12.50
N SER A 34 14.80 -3.05 -13.15
CA SER A 34 13.67 -2.14 -12.94
C SER A 34 12.36 -2.74 -13.37
N ARG A 35 12.31 -3.46 -14.51
CA ARG A 35 11.09 -4.15 -14.96
C ARG A 35 10.67 -5.27 -14.01
N ALA A 36 11.63 -6.03 -13.49
CA ALA A 36 11.35 -7.07 -12.51
C ALA A 36 10.77 -6.48 -11.21
N ILE A 37 11.40 -5.42 -10.67
CA ILE A 37 10.93 -4.73 -9.47
C ILE A 37 9.58 -4.05 -9.70
N ALA A 38 9.41 -3.37 -10.84
CA ALA A 38 8.15 -2.74 -11.27
C ALA A 38 6.99 -3.73 -11.22
N SER A 39 7.19 -4.92 -11.79
CA SER A 39 6.19 -5.98 -11.82
C SER A 39 5.78 -6.44 -10.42
N GLN A 40 6.73 -6.53 -9.49
CA GLN A 40 6.45 -6.95 -8.11
C GLN A 40 5.74 -5.86 -7.30
N ILE A 41 6.25 -4.62 -7.34
CA ILE A 41 5.69 -3.53 -6.54
C ILE A 41 4.31 -3.08 -7.06
N VAL A 42 4.06 -3.10 -8.38
CA VAL A 42 2.75 -2.73 -8.90
C VAL A 42 1.68 -3.71 -8.44
N ARG A 43 1.98 -5.02 -8.42
CA ARG A 43 1.06 -6.04 -7.91
C ARG A 43 0.80 -5.86 -6.42
N SER A 44 1.85 -5.88 -5.60
CA SER A 44 1.70 -5.79 -4.15
C SER A 44 1.05 -4.46 -3.73
N GLY A 45 1.52 -3.34 -4.27
CA GLY A 45 1.03 -2.01 -3.89
C GLY A 45 -0.42 -1.73 -4.28
N THR A 46 -0.88 -2.23 -5.44
CA THR A 46 -2.29 -2.08 -5.85
C THR A 46 -3.20 -3.10 -5.17
N SER A 47 -2.68 -4.28 -4.83
CA SER A 47 -3.39 -5.33 -4.09
C SER A 47 -3.83 -4.86 -2.69
N VAL A 48 -3.11 -3.91 -2.08
CA VAL A 48 -3.54 -3.29 -0.80
C VAL A 48 -4.93 -2.67 -0.93
N GLY A 49 -5.13 -1.79 -1.92
CA GLY A 49 -6.42 -1.12 -2.14
C GLY A 49 -7.51 -2.08 -2.58
N ALA A 50 -7.18 -3.01 -3.49
CA ALA A 50 -8.13 -4.01 -3.97
C ALA A 50 -8.70 -4.88 -2.83
N ASN A 51 -7.84 -5.37 -1.93
CA ASN A 51 -8.27 -6.19 -0.80
C ASN A 51 -9.00 -5.39 0.28
N VAL A 52 -8.67 -4.11 0.47
CA VAL A 52 -9.45 -3.22 1.34
C VAL A 52 -10.86 -3.04 0.78
N GLU A 53 -10.99 -2.80 -0.53
CA GLU A 53 -12.30 -2.63 -1.17
C GLU A 53 -13.15 -3.91 -1.11
N GLU A 54 -12.56 -5.09 -1.37
CA GLU A 54 -13.23 -6.38 -1.23
C GLU A 54 -13.67 -6.62 0.23
N ALA A 55 -12.77 -6.43 1.20
CA ALA A 55 -13.07 -6.64 2.61
C ALA A 55 -14.24 -5.77 3.06
N GLN A 56 -14.27 -4.51 2.65
CA GLN A 56 -15.30 -3.57 3.08
C GLN A 56 -16.69 -3.86 2.49
N ASN A 57 -16.78 -4.72 1.47
CA ASN A 57 -18.04 -5.20 0.89
C ASN A 57 -18.31 -6.68 1.26
N SER A 58 -17.57 -7.23 2.24
CA SER A 58 -17.70 -8.64 2.62
C SER A 58 -19.02 -8.97 3.29
N SER A 59 -19.51 -10.19 3.08
CA SER A 59 -20.77 -10.69 3.64
C SER A 59 -20.65 -11.19 5.07
N SER A 60 -19.41 -11.47 5.52
CA SER A 60 -19.15 -11.98 6.86
C SER A 60 -17.90 -11.35 7.47
N LYS A 61 -17.89 -11.31 8.81
CA LYS A 61 -16.74 -10.83 9.58
C LYS A 61 -15.45 -11.64 9.32
N LYS A 62 -15.59 -12.95 9.04
CA LYS A 62 -14.45 -13.81 8.67
C LYS A 62 -13.82 -13.35 7.36
N GLU A 63 -14.63 -13.05 6.36
CA GLU A 63 -14.17 -12.52 5.07
C GLU A 63 -13.57 -11.12 5.20
N PHE A 64 -14.20 -10.24 5.98
CA PHE A 64 -13.65 -8.92 6.32
C PHE A 64 -12.22 -9.02 6.88
N ILE A 65 -12.04 -9.86 7.91
CA ILE A 65 -10.74 -10.06 8.55
C ILE A 65 -9.74 -10.68 7.57
N ARG A 66 -10.16 -11.65 6.75
CA ARG A 66 -9.31 -12.28 5.72
C ARG A 66 -8.80 -11.24 4.73
N GLY A 67 -9.69 -10.44 4.13
CA GLY A 67 -9.31 -9.43 3.14
C GLY A 67 -8.37 -8.38 3.71
N LEU A 68 -8.65 -7.86 4.91
CA LEU A 68 -7.74 -6.90 5.56
C LEU A 68 -6.40 -7.53 5.99
N THR A 69 -6.37 -8.81 6.32
CA THR A 69 -5.12 -9.53 6.59
C THR A 69 -4.27 -9.67 5.33
N ILE A 70 -4.90 -9.91 4.18
CA ILE A 70 -4.22 -9.93 2.88
C ILE A 70 -3.69 -8.52 2.57
N ALA A 71 -4.52 -7.47 2.66
CA ALA A 71 -4.07 -6.09 2.46
C ALA A 71 -2.87 -5.73 3.35
N LEU A 72 -2.86 -6.17 4.61
CA LEU A 72 -1.74 -5.96 5.53
C LEU A 72 -0.48 -6.70 5.07
N LYS A 73 -0.58 -7.95 4.59
CA LYS A 73 0.56 -8.68 4.01
C LYS A 73 1.13 -7.94 2.81
N GLU A 74 0.27 -7.54 1.88
CA GLU A 74 0.65 -6.82 0.64
C GLU A 74 1.30 -5.46 0.94
N SER A 75 0.84 -4.75 1.97
CA SER A 75 1.45 -3.47 2.38
C SER A 75 2.88 -3.65 2.93
N ARG A 76 3.18 -4.77 3.62
CA ARG A 76 4.54 -5.08 4.09
C ARG A 76 5.45 -5.48 2.94
N GLU A 77 4.94 -6.26 1.99
CA GLU A 77 5.67 -6.59 0.76
C GLU A 77 5.98 -5.33 -0.05
N THR A 78 5.00 -4.43 -0.19
CA THR A 78 5.20 -3.13 -0.84
C THR A 78 6.26 -2.30 -0.14
N GLU A 79 6.32 -2.32 1.21
CA GLU A 79 7.38 -1.65 1.97
C GLU A 79 8.77 -2.16 1.61
N TYR A 80 8.91 -3.48 1.47
CA TYR A 80 10.16 -4.12 1.06
C TYR A 80 10.58 -3.63 -0.33
N TRP A 81 9.67 -3.62 -1.31
CA TRP A 81 9.98 -3.16 -2.65
C TRP A 81 10.34 -1.67 -2.71
N LEU A 82 9.67 -0.81 -1.95
CA LEU A 82 10.02 0.61 -1.83
C LEU A 82 11.44 0.79 -1.27
N LYS A 83 11.81 0.00 -0.25
CA LYS A 83 13.17 0.00 0.31
C LYS A 83 14.20 -0.52 -0.70
N LEU A 84 13.86 -1.55 -1.47
CA LEU A 84 14.76 -2.11 -2.48
C LEU A 84 15.02 -1.10 -3.61
N ILE A 85 13.97 -0.46 -4.16
CA ILE A 85 14.10 0.63 -5.16
C ILE A 85 15.07 1.71 -4.67
N ALA A 86 14.96 2.10 -3.40
CA ALA A 86 15.84 3.07 -2.79
C ALA A 86 17.28 2.53 -2.59
N GLY A 87 17.41 1.26 -2.21
CA GLY A 87 18.68 0.60 -1.93
C GLY A 87 19.53 0.39 -3.18
N VAL A 88 18.90 0.06 -4.31
CA VAL A 88 19.58 -0.10 -5.61
C VAL A 88 19.67 1.21 -6.41
N GLY A 89 19.25 2.33 -5.83
CA GLY A 89 19.41 3.66 -6.44
C GLY A 89 18.52 3.94 -7.65
N LEU A 90 17.44 3.19 -7.86
CA LEU A 90 16.52 3.41 -8.98
C LEU A 90 15.76 4.73 -8.85
N VAL A 91 15.48 5.15 -7.61
CA VAL A 91 14.85 6.42 -7.28
C VAL A 91 15.52 7.02 -6.03
N PRO A 92 15.82 8.33 -5.99
CA PRO A 92 16.37 8.96 -4.80
C PRO A 92 15.48 8.78 -3.58
N LYS A 93 16.08 8.42 -2.43
CA LYS A 93 15.39 8.21 -1.14
C LYS A 93 14.42 9.34 -0.79
N GLY A 94 14.82 10.59 -1.03
CA GLY A 94 13.97 11.76 -0.76
C GLY A 94 12.64 11.75 -1.52
N ARG A 95 12.61 11.22 -2.75
CA ARG A 95 11.39 11.12 -3.57
C ARG A 95 10.46 9.99 -3.12
N LEU A 96 11.00 8.98 -2.43
CA LEU A 96 10.23 7.86 -1.89
C LEU A 96 9.71 8.10 -0.48
N LYS A 97 10.29 9.05 0.26
CA LYS A 97 10.01 9.29 1.69
C LYS A 97 8.50 9.39 1.98
N SER A 98 7.78 10.25 1.26
CA SER A 98 6.34 10.45 1.50
C SER A 98 5.49 9.25 1.10
N LEU A 99 5.95 8.38 0.21
CA LEU A 99 5.23 7.17 -0.19
C LEU A 99 5.47 6.04 0.82
N LEU A 100 6.70 5.93 1.30
CA LEU A 100 7.08 4.99 2.35
C LEU A 100 6.38 5.30 3.68
N GLU A 101 6.32 6.58 4.06
CA GLU A 101 5.61 6.99 5.28
C GLU A 101 4.10 6.74 5.19
N GLU A 102 3.48 6.96 4.03
CA GLU A 102 2.08 6.59 3.80
C GLU A 102 1.89 5.07 3.97
N ASN A 103 2.74 4.25 3.34
CA ASN A 103 2.66 2.80 3.46
C ASN A 103 2.78 2.32 4.92
N LYS A 104 3.69 2.90 5.70
CA LYS A 104 3.83 2.60 7.14
C LYS A 104 2.61 3.01 7.95
N GLU A 105 1.94 4.09 7.57
CA GLU A 105 0.69 4.49 8.21
C GLU A 105 -0.44 3.51 7.87
N LEU A 106 -0.56 3.09 6.60
CA LEU A 106 -1.50 2.06 6.18
C LEU A 106 -1.28 0.74 6.94
N ILE A 107 -0.02 0.29 7.10
CA ILE A 107 0.33 -0.89 7.91
C ILE A 107 -0.21 -0.74 9.35
N ARG A 108 -0.01 0.42 9.99
CA ARG A 108 -0.47 0.68 11.36
C ARG A 108 -1.98 0.63 11.46
N ILE A 109 -2.68 1.31 10.53
CA ILE A 109 -4.15 1.35 10.48
C ILE A 109 -4.72 -0.05 10.27
N LEU A 110 -4.27 -0.76 9.24
CA LEU A 110 -4.72 -2.13 8.92
C LEU A 110 -4.46 -3.08 10.09
N THR A 111 -3.29 -2.97 10.74
CA THR A 111 -2.98 -3.78 11.93
C THR A 111 -3.99 -3.53 13.06
N THR A 112 -4.33 -2.27 13.35
CA THR A 112 -5.30 -1.91 14.38
C THR A 112 -6.69 -2.42 14.03
N ILE A 113 -7.15 -2.25 12.79
CA ILE A 113 -8.46 -2.75 12.35
C ILE A 113 -8.55 -4.27 12.47
N VAL A 114 -7.55 -5.01 11.98
CA VAL A 114 -7.51 -6.48 12.06
C VAL A 114 -7.50 -6.96 13.51
N LYS A 115 -6.71 -6.31 14.39
CA LYS A 115 -6.65 -6.66 15.82
C LYS A 115 -8.00 -6.45 16.50
N ASN A 116 -8.67 -5.33 16.25
CA ASN A 116 -9.95 -5.02 16.88
C ASN A 116 -11.06 -5.93 16.35
N ALA A 117 -11.09 -6.20 15.04
CA ALA A 117 -12.07 -7.09 14.43
C ALA A 117 -11.96 -8.54 14.94
N LYS A 118 -10.77 -9.00 15.36
CA LYS A 118 -10.58 -10.34 15.97
C LYS A 118 -10.96 -10.42 17.45
N LYS A 119 -11.01 -9.29 18.16
CA LYS A 119 -11.30 -9.23 19.60
C LYS A 119 -12.79 -9.13 19.90
N ASN A 120 -13.49 -8.32 19.11
CA ASN A 120 -14.95 -8.22 19.13
C ASN A 120 -15.55 -9.42 18.40
#